data_AF-E6UKP6-F1
#
_entry.id   AF-E6UKP6-F1
#
_cell.length_a   1.000
_cell.length_b   1.000
_cell.length_c   1.000
_cell.angle_alpha   90.00
_cell.angle_beta   90.00
_cell.angle_gamma   90.00
#
_symmetry.space_group_name_H-M   'P 1'
#
loop_
_entity.id
_entity.type
_entity.pdbx_description
1 polymer ?
#
loop_
_entity_poly.entity_id
_entity_poly.type
_entity_poly.pdbx_seq_one_letter_code
_entity_poly.pdbx_strand_id
1 'polypeptide(L)'
;MKFENRDTEVFMYLVRIFVADKHNYLLPTTEHYKVNPNKTLLGYYDDEYIYLMPSVLLGMCDDYLTKIGRPKINIQKVLNTLFRANLIKVGWVMRKDLRYRPEKRIGNTRRRYITFIRRELRKEREDSND
;
A
#
# COMPACT_ATOMS: atom_id res chain seq x y z
N MET A 1 -11.55 10.85 -3.50
CA MET A 1 -11.82 10.48 -2.10
C MET A 1 -11.12 11.45 -1.15
N LYS A 2 -11.86 12.05 -0.22
CA LYS A 2 -11.32 12.87 0.88
C LYS A 2 -11.32 12.01 2.14
N PHE A 3 -10.20 11.91 2.84
CA PHE A 3 -10.17 11.16 4.10
C PHE A 3 -10.30 12.13 5.25
N GLU A 4 -11.09 11.79 6.26
CA GLU A 4 -11.30 12.65 7.43
C GLU A 4 -10.04 12.87 8.27
N ASN A 5 -8.95 12.13 8.00
CA ASN A 5 -7.68 12.34 8.67
C ASN A 5 -6.52 12.56 7.71
N ARG A 6 -5.75 13.61 8.02
CA ARG A 6 -4.50 14.00 7.35
C ARG A 6 -3.60 12.82 7.04
N ASP A 7 -3.35 11.96 8.00
CA ASP A 7 -2.36 10.89 7.88
C ASP A 7 -2.73 9.90 6.76
N THR A 8 -4.02 9.61 6.59
CA THR A 8 -4.50 8.73 5.51
C THR A 8 -4.48 9.45 4.16
N GLU A 9 -4.84 10.74 4.12
CA GLU A 9 -4.73 11.54 2.89
C GLU A 9 -3.29 11.60 2.39
N VAL A 10 -2.36 11.94 3.29
CA VAL A 10 -0.93 12.02 2.97
C VAL A 10 -0.41 10.64 2.55
N PHE A 11 -0.76 9.57 3.27
CA PHE A 11 -0.34 8.22 2.90
C PHE A 11 -0.81 7.85 1.49
N MET A 12 -2.09 8.05 1.18
CA MET A 12 -2.65 7.70 -0.12
C MET A 12 -2.09 8.56 -1.25
N TYR A 13 -1.84 9.85 -0.98
CA TYR A 13 -1.13 10.73 -1.90
C TYR A 13 0.27 10.21 -2.22
N LEU A 14 1.05 9.85 -1.20
CA LEU A 14 2.41 9.31 -1.38
C LEU A 14 2.40 7.96 -2.10
N VAL A 15 1.47 7.06 -1.78
CA VAL A 15 1.30 5.79 -2.51
C VAL A 15 1.07 6.05 -4.00
N ARG A 16 0.20 7.00 -4.36
CA ARG A 16 -0.07 7.36 -5.76
C ARG A 16 1.17 7.89 -6.46
N ILE A 17 1.93 8.77 -5.80
CA ILE A 17 3.21 9.28 -6.33
C ILE A 17 4.20 8.14 -6.55
N PHE A 18 4.44 7.31 -5.53
CA PHE A 18 5.44 6.26 -5.61
C PHE A 18 5.09 5.22 -6.67
N VAL A 19 3.82 4.88 -6.84
CA VAL A 19 3.37 3.96 -7.90
C VAL A 19 3.51 4.58 -9.30
N ALA A 20 3.36 5.90 -9.44
CA ALA A 20 3.53 6.60 -10.71
C ALA A 20 4.99 6.89 -11.07
N ASP A 21 5.90 6.83 -10.10
CA ASP A 21 7.33 7.10 -10.30
C ASP A 21 8.00 6.02 -11.16
N LYS A 22 8.72 6.45 -12.20
CA LYS A 22 9.39 5.57 -13.17
C LYS A 22 10.48 4.67 -12.59
N HIS A 23 11.05 5.05 -11.44
CA HIS A 23 12.08 4.30 -10.71
C HIS A 23 11.49 3.23 -9.80
N ASN A 24 10.18 3.22 -9.62
CA ASN A 24 9.45 2.24 -8.83
C ASN A 24 8.62 1.34 -9.74
N TYR A 25 8.25 0.16 -9.24
CA TYR A 25 7.38 -0.73 -10.00
C TYR A 25 6.66 -1.75 -9.11
N LEU A 26 5.59 -2.31 -9.66
CA LEU A 26 4.89 -3.47 -9.14
C LEU A 26 5.04 -4.61 -10.15
N LEU A 27 5.25 -5.83 -9.67
CA LEU A 27 5.29 -7.02 -10.53
C LEU A 27 3.98 -7.82 -10.47
N PRO A 28 3.56 -8.45 -11.57
CA PRO A 28 2.58 -9.52 -11.49
C PRO A 28 3.07 -10.60 -10.52
N THR A 29 2.17 -11.15 -9.71
CA THR A 29 2.53 -12.25 -8.79
C THR A 29 3.06 -13.49 -9.52
N THR A 30 2.62 -13.73 -10.75
CA THR A 30 3.10 -14.79 -11.66
C THR A 30 4.53 -14.55 -12.15
N GLU A 31 5.01 -13.31 -12.11
CA GLU A 31 6.33 -12.89 -12.58
C GLU A 31 7.26 -12.45 -11.45
N HIS A 32 7.01 -12.95 -10.23
CA HIS A 32 7.72 -12.54 -9.02
C HIS A 32 9.25 -12.73 -9.08
N TYR A 33 9.75 -13.58 -9.98
CA TYR A 33 11.18 -13.81 -10.20
C TYR A 33 11.85 -12.76 -11.12
N LYS A 34 11.08 -11.96 -11.87
CA LYS A 34 11.58 -10.96 -12.82
C LYS A 34 11.93 -9.61 -12.13
N VAL A 35 12.59 -9.67 -10.99
CA VAL A 35 12.98 -8.47 -10.22
C VAL A 35 14.07 -7.72 -10.99
N ASN A 36 13.82 -6.44 -11.29
CA ASN A 36 14.80 -5.52 -11.82
C ASN A 36 15.61 -4.88 -10.66
N PRO A 37 16.94 -5.08 -10.60
CA PRO A 37 17.78 -4.53 -9.53
C PRO A 37 17.97 -3.01 -9.61
N ASN A 38 17.72 -2.39 -10.77
CA ASN A 38 17.91 -0.95 -11.00
C ASN A 38 16.67 -0.12 -10.67
N LYS A 39 15.62 -0.76 -10.15
CA LYS A 39 14.35 -0.12 -9.77
C LYS A 39 13.91 -0.59 -8.39
N THR A 40 13.16 0.25 -7.70
CA THR A 40 12.58 -0.10 -6.41
C THR A 40 11.31 -0.92 -6.61
N LEU A 41 11.35 -2.19 -6.21
CA LEU A 41 10.15 -3.01 -6.15
C LEU A 41 9.28 -2.55 -4.99
N LEU A 42 8.08 -2.05 -5.27
CA LEU A 42 7.11 -1.65 -4.23
C LEU A 42 6.28 -2.83 -3.73
N GLY A 43 6.14 -3.86 -4.56
CA GLY A 43 5.27 -4.99 -4.26
C GLY A 43 4.78 -5.70 -5.51
N TYR A 44 3.65 -6.38 -5.36
CA TYR A 44 3.09 -7.23 -6.41
C TYR A 44 1.63 -6.92 -6.68
N TYR A 45 1.08 -7.42 -7.77
CA TYR A 45 -0.36 -7.36 -8.04
C TYR A 45 -0.88 -8.63 -8.71
N ASP A 46 -2.16 -8.88 -8.52
CA ASP A 46 -2.95 -9.83 -9.31
C ASP A 46 -4.24 -9.13 -9.77
N ASP A 47 -5.22 -9.88 -10.26
CA ASP A 47 -6.47 -9.32 -10.76
C ASP A 47 -7.31 -8.69 -9.66
N GLU A 48 -7.21 -9.19 -8.43
CA GLU A 48 -8.04 -8.76 -7.31
C GLU A 48 -7.35 -7.71 -6.43
N TYR A 49 -6.03 -7.81 -6.25
CA TYR A 49 -5.32 -7.06 -5.21
C TYR A 49 -3.98 -6.47 -5.66
N ILE A 50 -3.56 -5.44 -4.92
CA ILE A 50 -2.20 -4.91 -4.93
C ILE A 50 -1.58 -5.18 -3.55
N TYR A 51 -0.39 -5.77 -3.53
CA TYR A 51 0.35 -6.19 -2.33
C TYR A 51 1.58 -5.32 -2.14
N LEU A 52 1.45 -4.22 -1.42
CA LEU A 52 2.58 -3.31 -1.15
C LEU A 52 3.43 -3.82 0.01
N MET A 53 4.75 -3.79 -0.16
CA MET A 53 5.72 -4.18 0.85
C MET A 53 5.86 -3.07 1.91
N PRO A 54 5.46 -3.30 3.17
CA PRO A 54 5.44 -2.27 4.20
C PRO A 54 6.82 -1.70 4.49
N SER A 55 7.84 -2.56 4.52
CA SER A 55 9.22 -2.15 4.82
C SER A 55 9.77 -1.16 3.79
N VAL A 56 9.36 -1.28 2.53
CA VAL A 56 9.79 -0.37 1.45
C VAL A 56 8.93 0.88 1.48
N LEU A 57 7.60 0.71 1.45
CA LEU A 57 6.66 1.81 1.32
C LEU A 57 6.75 2.78 2.52
N LEU A 58 6.81 2.26 3.75
CA LEU A 58 6.87 3.10 4.94
C LEU A 58 8.22 3.80 5.07
N GLY A 59 9.32 3.15 4.67
CA GLY A 59 10.63 3.79 4.59
C GLY A 59 10.62 4.97 3.64
N MET A 60 10.06 4.79 2.44
CA MET A 60 9.93 5.88 1.46
C MET A 60 9.04 7.03 1.94
N CYS A 61 7.93 6.73 2.64
CA CYS A 61 7.09 7.76 3.26
C CYS A 61 7.86 8.56 4.30
N ASP A 62 8.57 7.89 5.20
CA ASP A 62 9.35 8.52 6.26
C ASP A 62 10.48 9.39 5.67
N ASP A 63 11.20 8.90 4.66
CA ASP A 63 12.26 9.64 3.97
C ASP A 63 11.73 10.89 3.28
N TYR A 64 10.62 10.75 2.54
CA TYR A 64 10.00 11.88 1.85
C TYR A 64 9.56 12.96 2.84
N LEU A 65 8.83 12.58 3.90
CA LEU A 65 8.32 13.52 4.90
C LEU A 65 9.44 14.20 5.68
N THR A 66 10.49 13.45 6.03
CA THR A 66 11.69 14.00 6.68
C THR A 66 12.35 15.06 5.82
N LYS A 67 12.56 14.78 4.52
CA LYS A 67 13.21 15.71 3.58
C LYS A 67 12.46 17.02 3.44
N ILE A 68 11.12 17.00 3.53
CA ILE A 68 10.29 18.20 3.42
C ILE A 68 9.90 18.81 4.78
N GLY A 69 10.52 18.35 5.88
CA GLY A 69 10.27 18.88 7.23
C GLY A 69 8.83 18.67 7.73
N ARG A 70 8.16 17.59 7.29
CA ARG A 70 6.78 17.27 7.70
C ARG A 70 6.76 16.14 8.73
N PRO A 71 5.77 16.11 9.64
CA PRO A 71 5.67 15.06 10.63
C PRO A 71 5.29 13.72 9.98
N LYS A 72 5.83 12.64 10.56
CA LYS A 72 5.54 11.25 10.19
C LYS A 72 4.05 10.93 10.27
N ILE A 73 3.66 9.89 9.55
CA ILE A 73 2.28 9.38 9.49
C ILE A 73 2.06 8.36 10.60
N ASN A 74 0.93 8.44 11.31
CA ASN A 74 0.50 7.36 12.20
C ASN A 74 -0.06 6.19 11.38
N ILE A 75 0.78 5.19 11.11
CA ILE A 75 0.40 4.05 10.27
C ILE A 75 -0.77 3.24 10.83
N GLN A 76 -0.92 3.13 12.15
CA GLN A 76 -2.05 2.42 12.76
C GLN A 76 -3.37 3.14 12.43
N LYS A 77 -3.37 4.47 12.51
CA LYS A 77 -4.54 5.29 12.14
C LYS A 77 -4.90 5.11 10.67
N VAL A 78 -3.89 5.16 9.79
CA VAL A 78 -4.06 4.92 8.35
C VAL A 78 -4.69 3.57 8.06
N LEU A 79 -4.12 2.49 8.60
CA LEU A 79 -4.61 1.15 8.34
C LEU A 79 -6.05 0.96 8.85
N ASN A 80 -6.38 1.53 10.02
CA ASN A 80 -7.74 1.50 10.55
C ASN A 80 -8.73 2.23 9.63
N THR A 81 -8.36 3.41 9.11
CA THR A 81 -9.20 4.17 8.19
C THR A 81 -9.38 3.44 6.87
N LEU A 82 -8.30 2.94 6.26
CA LEU A 82 -8.36 2.19 5.00
C LEU A 82 -9.17 0.90 5.12
N PHE A 83 -9.09 0.22 6.27
CA PHE A 83 -9.90 -0.96 6.53
C PHE A 83 -11.39 -0.62 6.64
N ARG A 84 -11.75 0.41 7.42
CA ARG A 84 -13.15 0.87 7.55
C ARG A 84 -13.74 1.30 6.21
N ALA A 85 -12.90 1.86 5.33
CA ALA A 85 -13.28 2.25 3.98
C ALA A 85 -13.33 1.08 2.97
N ASN A 86 -13.12 -0.17 3.40
CA ASN A 86 -13.04 -1.36 2.52
C ASN A 86 -11.98 -1.24 1.40
N LEU A 87 -10.91 -0.48 1.62
CA LEU A 87 -9.83 -0.30 0.63
C LEU A 87 -8.72 -1.34 0.79
N ILE A 88 -8.55 -1.88 2.01
CA ILE A 88 -7.54 -2.90 2.29
C ILE A 88 -8.16 -4.15 2.91
N LYS A 89 -7.55 -5.30 2.62
CA LYS A 89 -7.84 -6.58 3.24
C LYS A 89 -6.95 -6.76 4.47
N VAL A 90 -7.59 -6.95 5.63
CA VAL A 90 -6.90 -7.29 6.89
C VAL A 90 -7.27 -8.72 7.30
N GLY A 91 -6.42 -9.35 8.12
CA GLY A 91 -6.74 -10.64 8.72
C GLY A 91 -7.46 -10.43 10.04
N TRP A 92 -8.56 -11.13 10.28
CA TRP A 92 -9.18 -11.17 11.60
C TRP A 92 -8.25 -11.87 12.58
N VAL A 93 -7.81 -11.17 13.62
CA VAL A 93 -7.21 -11.78 14.81
C VAL A 93 -8.23 -11.61 15.93
N MET A 94 -8.57 -12.69 16.65
CA MET A 94 -9.61 -12.74 17.69
C MET A 94 -9.41 -11.79 18.89
N ARG A 95 -8.42 -10.91 18.87
CA ARG A 95 -8.19 -9.89 19.90
C ARG A 95 -8.32 -8.55 19.21
N LYS A 96 -9.38 -7.81 19.54
CA LYS A 96 -9.88 -6.46 19.14
C LYS A 96 -8.93 -5.38 18.56
N ASP A 97 -7.64 -5.67 18.33
CA ASP A 97 -6.68 -4.82 17.64
C ASP A 97 -6.50 -5.25 16.18
N LEU A 98 -6.60 -4.28 15.26
CA LEU A 98 -6.25 -4.47 13.86
C LEU A 98 -4.76 -4.80 13.74
N ARG A 99 -4.43 -6.08 13.56
CA ARG A 99 -3.09 -6.52 13.15
C ARG A 99 -3.07 -6.82 11.66
N TYR A 100 -1.90 -6.65 11.05
CA TYR A 100 -1.63 -6.98 9.66
C TYR A 100 -2.16 -8.37 9.30
N ARG A 101 -2.64 -8.51 8.05
CA ARG A 101 -3.07 -9.78 7.46
C ARG A 101 -2.00 -10.87 7.66
N PRO A 102 -2.40 -12.15 7.89
CA PRO A 102 -1.46 -13.27 7.86
C PRO A 102 -0.67 -13.27 6.56
N GLU A 103 0.62 -13.59 6.69
CA GLU A 103 1.64 -13.45 5.67
C GLU A 103 1.22 -14.13 4.35
N LYS A 104 1.24 -13.38 3.24
CA LYS A 104 0.99 -13.93 1.91
C LYS A 104 2.28 -14.53 1.38
N ARG A 105 2.16 -15.70 0.77
CA ARG A 105 3.23 -16.33 0.00
C ARG A 105 3.16 -15.83 -1.44
N ILE A 106 4.27 -15.33 -1.96
CA ILE A 106 4.46 -14.97 -3.36
C ILE A 106 5.75 -15.68 -3.80
N GLY A 107 5.63 -16.62 -4.74
CA GLY A 107 6.68 -17.59 -5.02
C GLY A 107 7.03 -18.43 -3.79
N ASN A 108 8.32 -18.54 -3.48
CA ASN A 108 8.81 -19.24 -2.29
C ASN A 108 8.87 -18.35 -1.05
N THR A 109 8.61 -17.04 -1.17
CA THR A 109 8.78 -16.08 -0.07
C THR A 109 7.46 -15.77 0.61
N ARG A 110 7.44 -15.89 1.94
CA ARG A 110 6.31 -15.48 2.78
C ARG A 110 6.60 -14.11 3.39
N ARG A 111 5.73 -13.13 3.14
CA ARG A 111 5.90 -11.75 3.67
C ARG A 111 4.56 -11.14 4.06
N ARG A 112 4.62 -10.08 4.87
CA ARG A 112 3.47 -9.21 5.18
C ARG A 112 3.36 -8.13 4.12
N TYR A 113 2.13 -7.85 3.70
CA TYR A 113 1.82 -6.84 2.69
C TYR A 113 0.63 -5.98 3.13
N ILE A 114 0.64 -4.70 2.79
CA ILE A 114 -0.59 -3.92 2.75
C ILE A 114 -1.33 -4.38 1.50
N THR A 115 -2.43 -5.09 1.70
CA THR A 115 -3.20 -5.69 0.61
C THR A 115 -4.34 -4.77 0.24
N PHE A 116 -4.18 -3.97 -0.80
CA PHE A 116 -5.24 -3.13 -1.36
C PHE A 116 -6.18 -3.94 -2.25
N ILE A 117 -7.47 -3.63 -2.20
CA ILE A 117 -8.48 -4.18 -3.11
C ILE A 117 -8.42 -3.38 -4.40
N ARG A 118 -7.92 -3.99 -5.47
CA ARG A 118 -7.55 -3.29 -6.72
C ARG A 118 -8.74 -2.63 -7.40
N ARG A 119 -9.91 -3.27 -7.37
CA ARG A 119 -11.14 -2.73 -7.95
C ARG A 119 -11.60 -1.44 -7.27
N GLU A 120 -11.46 -1.32 -5.95
CA GLU A 120 -11.92 -0.10 -5.25
C GLU A 120 -11.00 1.08 -5.59
N LEU A 121 -9.70 0.84 -5.77
CA LEU A 121 -8.76 1.86 -6.26
C LEU A 121 -9.00 2.28 -7.72
N ARG A 122 -9.66 1.44 -8.53
CA ARG A 122 -10.01 1.77 -9.91
C ARG A 122 -11.28 2.60 -10.00
N LYS A 123 -12.32 2.25 -9.24
CA LYS A 123 -13.56 3.05 -9.14
C LYS A 123 -13.28 4.50 -8.78
N GLU A 124 -12.30 4.73 -7.90
CA GLU A 124 -11.84 6.09 -7.57
C GLU A 124 -11.38 6.92 -8.79
N ARG A 125 -10.81 6.30 -9.84
CA ARG A 125 -10.38 7.03 -11.04
C ARG A 125 -11.55 7.42 -11.93
N GLU A 126 -12.62 6.64 -11.91
CA GLU A 126 -13.83 6.89 -12.69
C GLU A 126 -14.62 8.03 -12.04
N ASP A 127 -14.84 7.97 -10.72
CA ASP A 127 -15.56 9.00 -9.96
C ASP A 127 -14.81 10.34 -9.80
N SER A 128 -13.54 10.42 -10.22
CA SER A 128 -12.74 11.66 -10.16
C SER A 128 -12.66 12.39 -11.51
N ASN A 129 -13.26 11.84 -12.57
CA ASN A 129 -13.33 12.41 -13.91
C ASN A 129 -14.74 12.90 -14.29
N ASP A 130 -15.71 12.80 -13.37
CA ASP A 130 -17.03 13.44 -13.41
C ASP A 130 -17.04 14.69 -12.50
#